data_AF-A0A1B6HHJ4-F1
#
_entry.id   AF-A0A1B6HHJ4-F1
#
_cell.length_a   1.000
_cell.length_b   1.000
_cell.length_c   1.000
_cell.angle_alpha   90.00
_cell.angle_beta   90.00
_cell.angle_gamma   90.00
#
_symmetry.space_group_name_H-M   'P 1'
#
loop_
_entity.id
_entity.type
_entity.pdbx_description
1 polymer ?
#
loop_
_entity_poly.entity_id
_entity_poly.type
_entity_poly.pdbx_seq_one_letter_code
_entity_poly.pdbx_strand_id
1 'polypeptide(L)'
;MLEGLVAWVLNNYLGKYVENLNTDQLSIALLQGAVELENLPLRKDALRHVGLPIEVRAGFIGKIRLKVPVSQIRSAPWEISIDQLYLVAGPVRLSDWDEEGEEHAVYEYKLSLLDAIEARWRSETDTAPEYSYYASSYSSWLGYGTSLVTNIVENLQLKISDVHFRYEDELTVPGCGVVLGLQVESLTAHSCDESWTPGSVGKDSNNSFKLLQLNNLAIYWDNVSTEQMMSDLSIPELSAAMGKKSSDVNHNYLLVPVSAQAQVKRNRSEHPLR
;
A
#
# COMPACT_ATOMS: atom_id res chain seq x y z
N MET A 1 -13.25 -8.39 19.31
CA MET A 1 -13.17 -9.08 18.00
C MET A 1 -12.90 -8.11 16.85
N LEU A 2 -13.74 -7.08 16.65
CA LEU A 2 -13.59 -6.10 15.57
C LEU A 2 -12.34 -5.22 15.74
N GLU A 3 -12.04 -4.83 16.98
CA GLU A 3 -10.81 -4.13 17.37
C GLU A 3 -9.54 -4.89 16.95
N GLY A 4 -9.49 -6.19 17.24
CA GLY A 4 -8.37 -7.06 16.87
C GLY A 4 -8.21 -7.25 15.35
N LEU A 5 -9.33 -7.31 14.60
CA LEU A 5 -9.28 -7.38 13.14
C LEU A 5 -8.68 -6.11 12.54
N VAL A 6 -9.14 -4.95 12.99
CA VAL A 6 -8.68 -3.66 12.47
C VAL A 6 -7.21 -3.41 12.85
N ALA A 7 -6.84 -3.68 14.11
CA ALA A 7 -5.45 -3.62 14.55
C ALA A 7 -4.56 -4.56 13.73
N TRP A 8 -5.03 -5.77 13.43
CA TRP A 8 -4.29 -6.73 12.60
C TRP A 8 -4.13 -6.24 11.15
N VAL A 9 -5.20 -5.72 10.52
CA VAL A 9 -5.11 -5.18 9.14
C VAL A 9 -4.12 -4.00 9.09
N LEU A 10 -4.21 -3.07 10.05
CA LEU A 10 -3.27 -1.96 10.12
C LEU A 10 -1.83 -2.42 10.34
N ASN A 11 -1.59 -3.34 11.27
CA ASN A 11 -0.25 -3.88 11.50
C ASN A 11 0.30 -4.62 10.27
N ASN A 12 -0.51 -5.45 9.64
CA ASN A 12 -0.04 -6.31 8.55
C ASN A 12 0.12 -5.57 7.22
N TYR A 13 -0.72 -4.55 6.95
CA TYR A 13 -0.70 -3.81 5.69
C TYR A 13 -0.05 -2.44 5.77
N LEU A 14 -0.12 -1.72 6.90
CA LEU A 14 0.55 -0.42 7.07
C LEU A 14 1.84 -0.54 7.88
N GLY A 15 1.86 -1.36 8.94
CA GLY A 15 3.01 -1.49 9.84
C GLY A 15 4.30 -1.97 9.16
N LYS A 16 4.18 -2.62 8.00
CA LYS A 16 5.35 -3.03 7.19
C LYS A 16 6.03 -1.87 6.46
N TYR A 17 5.30 -0.78 6.19
CA TYR A 17 5.80 0.34 5.37
C TYR A 17 6.07 1.61 6.18
N VAL A 18 5.48 1.75 7.37
CA VAL A 18 5.49 2.99 8.17
C VAL A 18 6.14 2.76 9.53
N GLU A 19 6.96 3.71 9.99
CA GLU A 19 7.56 3.67 11.33
C GLU A 19 6.60 4.18 12.42
N ASN A 20 6.80 3.72 13.66
CA ASN A 20 6.14 4.26 14.86
C ASN A 20 4.60 4.21 14.86
N LEU A 21 4.00 3.21 14.20
CA LEU A 21 2.56 3.01 14.21
C LEU A 21 2.08 2.48 15.58
N ASN A 22 1.46 3.33 16.40
CA ASN A 22 0.87 2.91 17.68
C ASN A 22 -0.51 2.27 17.46
N THR A 23 -0.56 0.96 17.26
CA THR A 23 -1.78 0.27 16.84
C THR A 23 -2.88 0.18 17.88
N ASP A 24 -2.54 0.24 19.16
CA ASP A 24 -3.52 0.12 20.24
C ASP A 24 -4.36 1.39 20.37
N GLN A 25 -3.77 2.56 20.10
CA GLN A 25 -4.53 3.81 20.07
C GLN A 25 -5.40 3.92 18.80
N LEU A 26 -4.90 3.39 17.69
CA LEU A 26 -5.60 3.44 16.40
C LEU A 26 -6.81 2.51 16.35
N SER A 27 -6.70 1.32 16.95
CA SER A 27 -7.81 0.39 17.06
C SER A 27 -8.97 1.00 17.87
N ILE A 28 -8.67 1.71 18.95
CA ILE A 28 -9.66 2.40 19.78
C ILE A 28 -10.36 3.53 19.00
N ALA A 29 -9.61 4.34 18.26
CA ALA A 29 -10.17 5.40 17.42
C ALA A 29 -11.08 4.85 16.31
N LEU A 30 -10.71 3.72 15.70
CA LEU A 30 -11.49 3.06 14.66
C LEU A 30 -12.83 2.52 15.13
N LEU A 31 -12.94 2.11 16.39
CA LEU A 31 -14.22 1.72 16.98
C LEU A 31 -15.21 2.89 17.03
N GLN A 32 -14.73 4.14 16.98
CA GLN A 32 -15.57 5.34 16.90
C GLN A 32 -15.99 5.69 15.46
N GLY A 33 -15.52 4.92 14.45
CA GLY A 33 -16.00 4.98 13.06
C GLY A 33 -15.00 5.55 12.05
N ALA A 34 -13.96 6.23 12.49
CA ALA A 34 -12.91 6.75 11.60
C ALA A 34 -11.59 6.96 12.34
N VAL A 35 -10.49 6.80 11.63
CA VAL A 35 -9.15 7.20 12.08
C VAL A 35 -8.46 8.02 11.02
N GLU A 36 -7.68 8.97 11.49
CA GLU A 36 -6.78 9.76 10.66
C GLU A 36 -5.37 9.65 11.25
N LEU A 37 -4.43 9.36 10.37
CA LEU A 37 -3.01 9.33 10.64
C LEU A 37 -2.38 10.40 9.77
N GLU A 38 -1.44 11.16 10.33
CA GLU A 38 -0.77 12.24 9.62
C GLU A 38 0.74 12.15 9.80
N ASN A 39 1.49 12.60 8.79
CA ASN A 39 2.95 12.69 8.78
C ASN A 39 3.64 11.39 9.18
N LEU A 40 3.29 10.31 8.48
CA LEU A 40 3.81 8.97 8.73
C LEU A 40 5.12 8.75 7.96
N PRO A 41 6.29 8.67 8.62
CA PRO A 41 7.55 8.36 7.94
C PRO A 41 7.55 6.94 7.37
N LEU A 42 8.08 6.79 6.16
CA LEU A 42 8.26 5.48 5.54
C LEU A 42 9.50 4.79 6.06
N ARG A 43 9.41 3.48 6.29
CA ARG A 43 10.53 2.64 6.72
C ARG A 43 11.57 2.53 5.61
N LYS A 44 12.85 2.52 5.97
CA LYS A 44 13.97 2.29 5.02
C LYS A 44 13.85 0.97 4.26
N ASP A 45 13.34 -0.06 4.93
CA ASP A 45 13.15 -1.41 4.42
C ASP A 45 11.81 -1.64 3.69
N ALA A 46 10.98 -0.60 3.53
CA ALA A 46 9.64 -0.69 2.94
C ALA A 46 9.63 -1.33 1.53
N LEU A 47 10.71 -1.19 0.76
CA LEU A 47 10.84 -1.74 -0.60
C LEU A 47 11.57 -3.10 -0.66
N ARG A 48 12.11 -3.63 0.46
CA ARG A 48 12.88 -4.89 0.45
C ARG A 48 12.07 -6.07 -0.06
N HIS A 49 10.76 -6.10 0.21
CA HIS A 49 9.85 -7.16 -0.26
C HIS A 49 9.68 -7.21 -1.78
N VAL A 50 10.00 -6.14 -2.51
CA VAL A 50 9.92 -6.11 -3.97
C VAL A 50 11.07 -6.92 -4.60
N GLY A 51 12.09 -7.30 -3.83
CA GLY A 51 13.23 -8.09 -4.30
C GLY A 51 14.17 -7.31 -5.22
N LEU A 52 14.09 -5.98 -5.21
CA LEU A 52 14.97 -5.09 -5.97
C LEU A 52 16.08 -4.54 -5.05
N PRO A 53 17.30 -4.30 -5.56
CA PRO A 53 18.41 -3.74 -4.79
C PRO A 53 18.26 -2.23 -4.61
N ILE A 54 17.12 -1.80 -4.05
CA ILE A 54 16.79 -0.40 -3.79
C ILE A 54 16.34 -0.23 -2.34
N GLU A 55 16.69 0.92 -1.76
CA GLU A 55 16.29 1.30 -0.41
C GLU A 55 15.55 2.63 -0.41
N VAL A 56 14.73 2.84 0.62
CA VAL A 56 14.08 4.13 0.84
C VAL A 56 15.06 5.07 1.55
N ARG A 57 15.42 6.16 0.89
CA ARG A 57 16.32 7.19 1.44
C ARG A 57 15.55 8.23 2.26
N ALA A 58 14.45 8.71 1.68
CA ALA A 58 13.51 9.61 2.34
C ALA A 58 12.09 9.32 1.85
N GLY A 59 11.09 9.44 2.72
CA GLY A 59 9.71 9.25 2.31
C GLY A 59 8.75 9.38 3.47
N PHE A 60 7.53 9.78 3.15
CA PHE A 60 6.47 9.88 4.13
C PHE A 60 5.10 9.78 3.45
N ILE A 61 4.10 9.56 4.28
CA ILE A 61 2.68 9.64 3.91
C ILE A 61 2.08 10.80 4.69
N GLY A 62 1.62 11.83 3.98
CA GLY A 62 1.09 13.04 4.59
C GLY A 62 -0.16 12.78 5.41
N LYS A 63 -1.13 12.07 4.83
CA LYS A 63 -2.36 11.70 5.55
C LYS A 63 -2.93 10.36 5.10
N ILE A 64 -3.32 9.53 6.06
CA ILE A 64 -4.14 8.33 5.83
C ILE A 64 -5.42 8.47 6.63
N ARG A 65 -6.57 8.37 5.96
CA ARG A 65 -7.87 8.30 6.60
C ARG A 65 -8.51 6.97 6.27
N LEU A 66 -8.88 6.23 7.31
CA LEU A 66 -9.62 4.97 7.22
C LEU A 66 -10.97 5.15 7.93
N LYS A 67 -12.05 5.00 7.17
CA LYS A 67 -13.42 5.08 7.67
C LYS A 67 -14.05 3.70 7.65
N VAL A 68 -14.42 3.21 8.83
CA VAL A 68 -14.99 1.89 9.02
C VAL A 68 -16.46 2.04 9.39
N PRO A 69 -17.39 1.46 8.62
CA PRO A 69 -18.80 1.51 8.95
C PRO A 69 -19.11 0.52 10.08
N VAL A 70 -18.80 0.88 11.34
CA VAL A 70 -18.89 -0.02 12.50
C VAL A 70 -20.31 -0.60 12.69
N SER A 71 -21.35 0.19 12.39
CA SER A 71 -22.76 -0.25 12.45
C SER A 71 -23.20 -1.16 11.29
N GLN A 72 -22.46 -1.15 10.17
CA GLN A 72 -22.84 -1.81 8.91
C GLN A 72 -21.64 -2.46 8.23
N ILE A 73 -20.78 -3.13 9.00
CA ILE A 73 -19.44 -3.58 8.56
C ILE A 73 -19.45 -4.53 7.36
N ARG A 74 -20.57 -5.23 7.14
CA ARG A 74 -20.77 -6.20 6.05
C ARG A 74 -21.39 -5.59 4.79
N SER A 75 -22.12 -4.49 4.91
CA SER A 75 -22.97 -3.96 3.83
C SER A 75 -22.56 -2.58 3.35
N ALA A 76 -21.96 -1.77 4.21
CA ALA A 76 -21.48 -0.45 3.86
C ALA A 76 -20.00 -0.50 3.44
N PRO A 77 -19.58 0.37 2.50
CA PRO A 77 -18.21 0.38 2.01
C PRO A 77 -17.23 0.91 3.05
N TRP A 78 -16.05 0.31 3.08
CA TRP A 78 -14.90 0.81 3.82
C TRP A 78 -14.19 1.81 2.91
N GLU A 79 -13.89 2.99 3.44
CA GLU A 79 -13.23 4.05 2.67
C GLU A 79 -11.81 4.24 3.19
N ILE A 80 -10.83 3.97 2.34
CA ILE A 80 -9.42 4.24 2.60
C ILE A 80 -9.00 5.38 1.69
N SER A 81 -8.48 6.44 2.30
CA SER A 81 -7.88 7.55 1.58
C SER A 81 -6.45 7.76 2.03
N ILE A 82 -5.55 7.88 1.06
CA ILE A 82 -4.13 8.18 1.26
C ILE A 82 -3.86 9.46 0.47
N ASP A 83 -3.25 10.44 1.12
CA ASP A 83 -2.93 11.73 0.55
C ASP A 83 -1.45 12.06 0.80
N GLN A 84 -0.82 12.65 -0.21
CA GLN A 84 0.61 13.01 -0.23
C GLN A 84 1.52 11.82 0.07
N LEU A 85 1.61 10.89 -0.89
CA LEU A 85 2.47 9.72 -0.81
C LEU A 85 3.77 10.00 -1.55
N TYR A 86 4.81 10.38 -0.81
CA TYR A 86 6.11 10.74 -1.37
C TYR A 86 7.19 9.76 -0.96
N LEU A 87 8.00 9.35 -1.93
CA LEU A 87 9.05 8.37 -1.75
C LEU A 87 10.24 8.72 -2.62
N VAL A 88 11.42 8.79 -2.00
CA VAL A 88 12.73 8.88 -2.64
C VAL A 88 13.46 7.57 -2.36
N ALA A 89 13.65 6.79 -3.41
CA ALA A 89 14.41 5.54 -3.38
C ALA A 89 15.75 5.71 -4.06
N GLY A 90 16.74 4.91 -3.68
CA GLY A 90 18.05 4.88 -4.34
C GLY A 90 18.66 3.48 -4.34
N PRO A 91 19.76 3.28 -5.08
CA PRO A 91 20.51 2.03 -5.02
C PRO A 91 21.07 1.81 -3.61
N VAL A 92 21.09 0.55 -3.15
CA VAL A 92 21.71 0.19 -1.87
C VAL A 92 23.19 0.49 -1.92
N ARG A 93 23.68 1.28 -0.97
CA ARG A 93 25.11 1.59 -0.84
C ARG A 93 25.82 0.47 -0.10
N LEU A 94 26.75 -0.20 -0.77
CA LEU A 94 27.58 -1.27 -0.19
C LEU A 94 28.47 -0.79 0.97
N SER A 95 28.68 0.52 1.13
CA SER A 95 29.44 1.09 2.25
C SER A 95 28.70 1.02 3.59
N ASP A 96 27.36 0.98 3.56
CA ASP A 96 26.49 0.97 4.74
C ASP A 96 25.86 -0.43 4.97
N TRP A 97 26.46 -1.47 4.37
CA TRP A 97 25.98 -2.85 4.46
C TRP A 97 26.17 -3.43 5.87
N ASP A 98 25.06 -3.65 6.57
CA ASP A 98 25.02 -4.36 7.83
C ASP A 98 24.81 -5.86 7.58
N GLU A 99 25.87 -6.65 7.73
CA GLU A 99 25.83 -8.10 7.50
C GLU A 99 24.85 -8.80 8.45
N GLU A 100 24.82 -8.41 9.73
CA GLU A 100 23.93 -9.03 10.72
C GLU A 100 22.46 -8.66 10.45
N GLY A 101 22.17 -7.40 10.14
CA GLY A 101 20.83 -6.93 9.76
C GLY A 101 20.32 -7.61 8.49
N GLU A 102 21.19 -7.82 7.51
CA GLU A 102 20.84 -8.45 6.24
C GLU A 102 20.62 -9.95 6.39
N GLU A 103 21.45 -10.64 7.18
CA GLU A 103 21.22 -12.04 7.54
C GLU A 103 19.90 -12.22 8.28
N HIS A 104 19.60 -11.33 9.23
CA HIS A 104 18.33 -11.36 9.97
C HIS A 104 17.14 -11.13 9.04
N ALA A 105 17.23 -10.15 8.13
CA ALA A 105 16.18 -9.87 7.14
C ALA A 105 15.97 -11.04 6.17
N VAL A 106 17.05 -11.67 5.69
CA VAL A 106 16.98 -12.88 4.85
C VAL A 106 16.36 -14.05 5.62
N TYR A 107 16.71 -14.19 6.89
CA TYR A 107 16.15 -15.22 7.76
C TYR A 107 14.65 -15.00 7.98
N GLU A 108 14.22 -13.78 8.32
CA GLU A 108 12.81 -13.41 8.45
C GLU A 108 12.04 -13.61 7.15
N TYR A 109 12.64 -13.27 6.00
CA TYR A 109 12.04 -13.52 4.70
C TYR A 109 11.81 -15.02 4.46
N LYS A 110 12.83 -15.86 4.72
CA LYS A 110 12.71 -17.33 4.60
C LYS A 110 11.66 -17.89 5.54
N LEU A 111 11.63 -17.43 6.79
CA LEU A 111 10.59 -17.80 7.76
C LEU A 111 9.19 -17.42 7.26
N SER A 112 9.01 -16.18 6.78
CA SER A 112 7.72 -15.73 6.27
C SER A 112 7.23 -16.55 5.07
N LEU A 113 8.16 -17.02 4.23
CA LEU A 113 7.85 -17.90 3.11
C LEU A 113 7.46 -19.30 3.58
N LEU A 114 8.19 -19.85 4.56
CA LEU A 114 7.85 -21.12 5.19
C LEU A 114 6.47 -21.05 5.86
N ASP A 115 6.19 -20.00 6.62
CA ASP A 115 4.89 -19.77 7.26
C ASP A 115 3.76 -19.68 6.23
N ALA A 116 3.98 -18.99 5.12
CA ALA A 116 2.98 -18.89 4.04
C ALA A 116 2.70 -20.26 3.40
N ILE A 117 3.74 -21.08 3.17
CA ILE A 117 3.61 -22.42 2.62
C ILE A 117 2.94 -23.36 3.63
N GLU A 118 3.32 -23.30 4.91
CA GLU A 118 2.72 -24.12 5.98
C GLU A 118 1.26 -23.75 6.23
N ALA A 119 0.92 -22.46 6.22
CA ALA A 119 -0.46 -21.98 6.33
C ALA A 119 -1.31 -22.49 5.18
N ARG A 120 -0.78 -22.45 3.95
CA ARG A 120 -1.46 -23.01 2.77
C ARG A 120 -1.64 -24.52 2.91
N TRP A 121 -0.57 -25.24 3.27
CA TRP A 121 -0.63 -26.69 3.47
C TRP A 121 -1.67 -27.06 4.52
N ARG A 122 -1.65 -26.43 5.70
CA ARG A 122 -2.64 -26.66 6.78
C ARG A 122 -4.08 -26.33 6.38
N SER A 123 -4.28 -25.31 5.54
CA SER A 123 -5.62 -25.02 5.00
C SER A 123 -6.13 -26.11 4.04
N GLU A 124 -5.23 -26.86 3.42
CA GLU A 124 -5.54 -27.97 2.52
C GLU A 124 -5.64 -29.32 3.29
N THR A 125 -4.97 -29.48 4.44
CA THR A 125 -4.92 -30.75 5.20
C THR A 125 -5.78 -30.86 6.47
N ASP A 126 -6.14 -29.78 7.20
CA ASP A 126 -6.78 -29.93 8.53
C ASP A 126 -8.05 -29.08 8.79
N THR A 127 -9.14 -29.78 9.17
CA THR A 127 -10.39 -29.27 9.74
C THR A 127 -10.43 -29.29 11.28
N ALA A 128 -9.29 -29.32 12.00
CA ALA A 128 -9.28 -29.42 13.47
C ALA A 128 -8.37 -28.35 14.14
N PRO A 129 -8.88 -27.56 15.10
CA PRO A 129 -8.10 -26.53 15.78
C PRO A 129 -7.51 -27.11 17.06
N GLU A 130 -6.19 -27.15 17.24
CA GLU A 130 -5.63 -27.11 18.59
C GLU A 130 -4.12 -26.78 18.66
N TYR A 131 -3.82 -25.83 19.55
CA TYR A 131 -2.52 -25.49 20.15
C TYR A 131 -1.36 -24.96 19.28
N SER A 132 -1.38 -23.64 19.04
CA SER A 132 -0.14 -22.85 19.06
C SER A 132 -0.42 -21.43 19.57
N TYR A 133 0.31 -21.03 20.62
CA TYR A 133 0.19 -19.76 21.35
C TYR A 133 0.54 -18.52 20.51
N TYR A 134 1.17 -18.70 19.34
CA TYR A 134 1.56 -17.62 18.42
C TYR A 134 0.75 -17.59 17.11
N ALA A 135 -0.16 -18.55 16.88
CA ALA A 135 -0.96 -18.66 15.66
C ALA A 135 -2.40 -18.12 15.80
N SER A 136 -2.80 -17.66 16.98
CA SER A 136 -4.17 -17.28 17.33
C SER A 136 -4.75 -16.13 16.49
N SER A 137 -3.89 -15.28 15.91
CA SER A 137 -4.32 -14.15 15.07
C SER A 137 -4.49 -14.49 13.59
N TYR A 138 -4.00 -15.63 13.10
CA TYR A 138 -4.09 -15.98 11.67
C TYR A 138 -5.11 -17.11 11.44
N SER A 139 -5.06 -18.18 12.25
CA SER A 139 -5.91 -19.37 12.03
C SER A 139 -7.35 -19.22 12.53
N SER A 140 -7.59 -18.47 13.61
CA SER A 140 -8.94 -18.34 14.20
C SER A 140 -9.93 -17.51 13.38
N TRP A 141 -9.47 -16.60 12.52
CA TRP A 141 -10.36 -15.80 11.66
C TRP A 141 -10.29 -16.16 10.18
N LEU A 142 -9.22 -16.78 9.66
CA LEU A 142 -9.23 -17.27 8.28
C LEU A 142 -10.23 -18.43 8.09
N GLY A 143 -10.43 -19.26 9.13
CA GLY A 143 -11.44 -20.34 9.12
C GLY A 143 -12.90 -19.85 9.32
N TYR A 144 -13.12 -18.76 10.05
CA TYR A 144 -14.47 -18.24 10.39
C TYR A 144 -14.83 -16.90 9.70
N GLY A 145 -13.88 -16.25 9.04
CA GLY A 145 -13.93 -14.85 8.59
C GLY A 145 -13.43 -14.63 7.16
N THR A 146 -13.17 -15.69 6.40
CA THR A 146 -12.92 -15.60 4.94
C THR A 146 -14.05 -14.83 4.25
N SER A 147 -15.30 -15.10 4.63
CA SER A 147 -16.48 -14.39 4.11
C SER A 147 -16.55 -12.92 4.54
N LEU A 148 -16.02 -12.56 5.69
CA LEU A 148 -15.98 -11.17 6.15
C LEU A 148 -14.91 -10.39 5.38
N VAL A 149 -13.73 -10.96 5.21
CA VAL A 149 -12.64 -10.29 4.47
C VAL A 149 -12.92 -10.21 2.98
N THR A 150 -13.54 -11.22 2.36
CA THR A 150 -13.99 -11.10 0.96
C THR A 150 -15.01 -9.97 0.81
N ASN A 151 -16.00 -9.87 1.70
CA ASN A 151 -16.98 -8.79 1.67
C ASN A 151 -16.36 -7.41 1.95
N ILE A 152 -15.36 -7.31 2.83
CA ILE A 152 -14.61 -6.08 3.07
C ILE A 152 -13.86 -5.67 1.81
N VAL A 153 -13.09 -6.57 1.20
CA VAL A 153 -12.31 -6.31 -0.02
C VAL A 153 -13.22 -5.92 -1.20
N GLU A 154 -14.41 -6.51 -1.29
CA GLU A 154 -15.39 -6.18 -2.35
C GLU A 154 -15.97 -4.79 -2.22
N ASN A 155 -16.31 -4.37 -1.00
CA ASN A 155 -16.88 -3.05 -0.73
C ASN A 155 -15.82 -2.00 -0.38
N LEU A 156 -14.54 -2.35 -0.43
CA LEU A 156 -13.43 -1.43 -0.20
C LEU A 156 -13.36 -0.40 -1.32
N GLN A 157 -13.45 0.87 -0.93
CA GLN A 157 -13.18 2.03 -1.76
C GLN A 157 -11.82 2.60 -1.39
N LEU A 158 -10.97 2.79 -2.39
CA LEU A 158 -9.62 3.29 -2.23
C LEU A 158 -9.47 4.59 -3.00
N LYS A 159 -8.93 5.61 -2.36
CA LYS A 159 -8.54 6.87 -2.99
C LYS A 159 -7.11 7.19 -2.59
N ILE A 160 -6.20 7.19 -3.55
CA ILE A 160 -4.83 7.64 -3.36
C ILE A 160 -4.69 8.94 -4.15
N SER A 161 -4.24 10.01 -3.51
CA SER A 161 -4.05 11.32 -4.13
C SER A 161 -2.63 11.80 -3.88
N ASP A 162 -2.11 12.56 -4.84
CA ASP A 162 -0.81 13.20 -4.78
C ASP A 162 0.34 12.21 -4.48
N VAL A 163 0.58 11.30 -5.43
CA VAL A 163 1.67 10.33 -5.36
C VAL A 163 2.86 10.83 -6.16
N HIS A 164 4.04 10.79 -5.55
CA HIS A 164 5.27 11.10 -6.24
C HIS A 164 6.38 10.16 -5.76
N PHE A 165 6.78 9.23 -6.62
CA PHE A 165 7.89 8.32 -6.41
C PHE A 165 9.08 8.77 -7.24
N ARG A 166 10.24 8.86 -6.62
CA ARG A 166 11.47 9.34 -7.25
C ARG A 166 12.59 8.36 -6.94
N TYR A 167 13.17 7.76 -7.96
CA TYR A 167 14.38 6.97 -7.85
C TYR A 167 15.57 7.86 -8.19
N GLU A 168 16.51 8.01 -7.27
CA GLU A 168 17.73 8.79 -7.43
C GLU A 168 18.95 7.87 -7.41
N ASP A 169 19.75 7.93 -8.48
CA ASP A 169 20.99 7.18 -8.61
C ASP A 169 22.16 8.12 -8.88
N GLU A 170 23.14 8.08 -7.98
CA GLU A 170 24.39 8.83 -8.07
C GLU A 170 25.61 7.91 -8.21
N LEU A 171 25.42 6.60 -8.11
CA LEU A 171 26.49 5.62 -8.02
C LEU A 171 26.81 5.03 -9.40
N THR A 172 25.79 4.78 -10.22
CA THR A 172 25.96 4.05 -11.48
C THR A 172 26.72 4.86 -12.52
N VAL A 173 26.50 6.18 -12.60
CA VAL A 173 27.17 7.07 -13.55
C VAL A 173 27.97 8.13 -12.81
N PRO A 174 29.31 8.01 -12.76
CA PRO A 174 30.15 9.00 -12.07
C PRO A 174 29.95 10.40 -12.63
N GLY A 175 29.60 11.35 -11.76
CA GLY A 175 29.46 12.77 -12.11
C GLY A 175 28.12 13.17 -12.73
N CYS A 176 27.15 12.25 -12.88
CA CYS A 176 25.80 12.56 -13.32
C CYS A 176 24.77 11.84 -12.44
N GLY A 177 23.95 12.59 -11.71
CA GLY A 177 22.80 12.03 -11.00
C GLY A 177 21.68 11.72 -11.99
N VAL A 178 21.15 10.50 -11.94
CA VAL A 178 20.00 10.09 -12.74
C VAL A 178 18.78 10.01 -11.84
N VAL A 179 17.67 10.57 -12.32
CA VAL A 179 16.41 10.56 -11.61
C VAL A 179 15.31 10.01 -12.49
N LEU A 180 14.71 8.92 -12.05
CA LEU A 180 13.47 8.40 -12.63
C LEU A 180 12.33 8.72 -11.68
N GLY A 181 11.34 9.47 -12.12
CA GLY A 181 10.17 9.78 -11.30
C GLY A 181 8.86 9.32 -11.90
N LEU A 182 7.93 8.98 -11.02
CA LEU A 182 6.56 8.62 -11.29
C LEU A 182 5.65 9.51 -10.46
N GLN A 183 4.75 10.22 -11.13
CA GLN A 183 3.79 11.12 -10.52
C GLN A 183 2.38 10.64 -10.84
N VAL A 184 1.49 10.63 -9.87
CA VAL A 184 0.06 10.35 -10.05
C VAL A 184 -0.74 11.36 -9.25
N GLU A 185 -1.61 12.11 -9.92
CA GLU A 185 -2.48 13.06 -9.22
C GLU A 185 -3.52 12.32 -8.38
N SER A 186 -4.17 11.31 -8.96
CA SER A 186 -5.09 10.48 -8.20
C SER A 186 -5.29 9.10 -8.80
N LEU A 187 -5.37 8.09 -7.96
CA LEU A 187 -5.85 6.76 -8.27
C LEU A 187 -7.05 6.46 -7.38
N THR A 188 -8.21 6.24 -7.99
CA THR A 188 -9.43 5.83 -7.28
C THR A 188 -9.84 4.43 -7.70
N ALA A 189 -10.39 3.67 -6.75
CA ALA A 189 -11.04 2.40 -6.99
C ALA A 189 -12.35 2.39 -6.20
N HIS A 190 -13.46 2.48 -6.91
CA HIS A 190 -14.80 2.47 -6.32
C HIS A 190 -15.56 1.21 -6.71
N SER A 191 -16.35 0.68 -5.78
CA SER A 191 -17.35 -0.35 -6.09
C SER A 191 -18.52 0.29 -6.83
N CYS A 192 -19.00 -0.39 -7.86
CA CYS A 192 -20.05 0.10 -8.76
C CYS A 192 -21.09 -0.98 -9.06
N ASP A 193 -22.15 -0.60 -9.75
CA ASP A 193 -23.13 -1.51 -10.32
C ASP A 193 -22.83 -1.86 -11.80
N GLU A 194 -23.72 -2.64 -12.42
CA GLU A 194 -23.61 -3.05 -13.83
C GLU A 194 -23.60 -1.85 -14.80
N SER A 195 -24.13 -0.70 -14.38
CA SER A 195 -24.12 0.55 -15.15
C SER A 195 -22.87 1.40 -14.91
N TRP A 196 -21.91 0.90 -14.13
CA TRP A 196 -20.66 1.58 -13.76
C TRP A 196 -20.87 2.89 -12.99
N THR A 197 -21.99 3.01 -12.27
CA THR A 197 -22.21 4.18 -11.40
C THR A 197 -21.52 3.97 -10.05
N PRO A 198 -20.65 4.89 -9.60
CA PRO A 198 -19.96 4.76 -8.32
C PRO A 198 -20.93 4.82 -7.13
N GLY A 199 -20.74 3.93 -6.16
CA GLY A 199 -21.47 3.97 -4.88
C GLY A 199 -22.83 3.28 -4.88
N SER A 200 -23.36 2.86 -6.04
CA SER A 200 -24.44 1.89 -6.13
C SER A 200 -23.84 0.49 -6.10
N VAL A 201 -24.17 -0.30 -5.08
CA VAL A 201 -23.85 -1.74 -5.08
C VAL A 201 -25.04 -2.44 -5.71
N GLY A 202 -24.86 -2.94 -6.94
CA GLY A 202 -25.89 -3.72 -7.62
C GLY A 202 -26.27 -4.97 -6.82
N LYS A 203 -27.54 -5.39 -6.89
CA LYS A 203 -28.04 -6.62 -6.25
C LYS A 203 -27.62 -7.91 -6.95
N ASP A 204 -26.73 -7.85 -7.94
CA ASP A 204 -26.25 -9.04 -8.64
C ASP A 204 -25.32 -9.82 -7.71
N SER A 205 -25.80 -10.95 -7.19
CA SER A 205 -25.05 -11.79 -6.26
C SER A 205 -23.81 -12.41 -6.89
N ASN A 206 -23.79 -12.53 -8.22
CA ASN A 206 -22.81 -13.34 -8.93
C ASN A 206 -21.66 -12.54 -9.52
N ASN A 207 -21.78 -11.21 -9.66
CA ASN A 207 -20.74 -10.37 -10.21
C ASN A 207 -20.42 -9.19 -9.29
N SER A 208 -19.14 -8.87 -9.14
CA SER A 208 -18.71 -7.59 -8.56
C SER A 208 -18.09 -6.70 -9.63
N PHE A 209 -18.40 -5.40 -9.54
CA PHE A 209 -17.92 -4.38 -10.46
C PHE A 209 -17.08 -3.36 -9.69
N LYS A 210 -15.88 -3.07 -10.20
CA LYS A 210 -15.02 -2.00 -9.70
C LYS A 210 -14.62 -1.07 -10.83
N LEU A 211 -14.77 0.22 -10.60
CA LEU A 211 -14.29 1.27 -11.47
C LEU A 211 -12.99 1.82 -10.92
N LEU A 212 -11.90 1.64 -11.66
CA LEU A 212 -10.62 2.25 -11.37
C LEU A 212 -10.45 3.48 -12.26
N GLN A 213 -10.06 4.61 -11.68
CA GLN A 213 -9.73 5.82 -12.41
C GLN A 213 -8.34 6.28 -12.00
N LEU A 214 -7.49 6.47 -12.99
CA LEU A 214 -6.15 6.98 -12.85
C LEU A 214 -6.10 8.33 -13.55
N ASN A 215 -5.74 9.37 -12.82
CA ASN A 215 -5.65 10.73 -13.35
C ASN A 215 -4.20 11.18 -13.32
N ASN A 216 -3.75 11.74 -14.45
CA ASN A 216 -2.44 12.38 -14.61
C ASN A 216 -1.27 11.53 -14.09
N LEU A 217 -1.21 10.27 -14.52
CA LEU A 217 0.00 9.46 -14.41
C LEU A 217 1.06 10.03 -15.36
N ALA A 218 2.20 10.42 -14.82
CA ALA A 218 3.36 10.86 -15.59
C ALA A 218 4.61 10.10 -15.14
N ILE A 219 5.50 9.85 -16.09
CA ILE A 219 6.81 9.24 -15.83
C ILE A 219 7.85 10.13 -16.47
N TYR A 220 8.87 10.50 -15.72
CA TYR A 220 9.93 11.39 -16.18
C TYR A 220 11.31 10.82 -15.89
N TRP A 221 12.28 11.25 -16.69
CA TRP A 221 13.69 10.87 -16.54
C TRP A 221 14.55 12.12 -16.64
N ASP A 222 15.12 12.55 -15.53
CA ASP A 222 15.99 13.72 -15.48
C ASP A 222 17.44 13.37 -15.18
N ASN A 223 18.33 14.17 -15.74
CA ASN A 223 19.74 14.20 -15.35
C ASN A 223 19.94 15.42 -14.45
N VAL A 224 20.35 15.18 -13.21
CA VAL A 224 20.46 16.21 -12.18
C VAL A 224 21.86 16.23 -11.57
N SER A 225 22.26 17.38 -11.04
CA SER A 225 23.45 17.47 -10.20
C SER A 225 23.18 16.91 -8.80
N THR A 226 24.22 16.47 -8.10
CA THR A 226 24.11 15.93 -6.72
C THR A 226 23.43 16.90 -5.76
N GLU A 227 23.57 18.23 -5.96
CA GLU A 227 22.90 19.27 -5.15
C GLU A 227 21.37 19.30 -5.29
N GLN A 228 20.81 18.66 -6.32
CA GLN A 228 19.36 18.60 -6.57
C GLN A 228 18.73 17.29 -6.08
N MET A 229 19.50 16.43 -5.39
CA MET A 229 19.01 15.20 -4.79
C MET A 229 18.19 15.50 -3.54
N MET A 230 17.13 14.72 -3.34
CA MET A 230 16.16 14.91 -2.26
C MET A 230 16.33 13.89 -1.13
N SER A 231 17.36 13.05 -1.25
CA SER A 231 17.66 11.93 -0.35
C SER A 231 17.83 12.31 1.13
N ASP A 232 18.33 13.51 1.42
CA ASP A 232 18.67 13.96 2.78
C ASP A 232 17.72 15.06 3.32
N LEU A 233 16.62 15.34 2.60
CA LEU A 233 15.66 16.38 2.99
C LEU A 233 14.83 15.94 4.19
N SER A 234 14.49 16.90 5.06
CA SER A 234 13.50 16.68 6.11
C SER A 234 12.10 16.52 5.52
N ILE A 235 11.17 15.89 6.24
CA ILE A 235 9.77 15.68 5.78
C ILE A 235 9.11 16.97 5.25
N PRO A 236 9.19 18.13 5.94
CA PRO A 236 8.59 19.37 5.45
C PRO A 236 9.22 19.88 4.15
N GLU A 237 10.54 19.78 4.03
CA GLU A 237 11.27 20.19 2.82
C GLU A 237 10.96 19.26 1.65
N LEU A 238 10.90 17.95 1.90
CA LEU A 238 10.53 16.93 0.93
C LEU A 238 9.10 17.17 0.43
N SER A 239 8.18 17.48 1.34
CA SER A 239 6.79 17.81 1.00
C SER A 239 6.71 19.02 0.06
N ALA A 240 7.43 20.10 0.39
CA ALA A 240 7.46 21.31 -0.43
C ALA A 240 8.16 21.11 -1.78
N ALA A 241 9.17 20.23 -1.85
CA ALA A 241 9.90 19.93 -3.07
C ALA A 241 9.10 19.04 -4.02
N MET A 242 8.49 17.97 -3.50
CA MET A 242 7.79 16.95 -4.28
C MET A 242 6.33 17.27 -4.58
N GLY A 243 5.69 18.13 -3.76
CA GLY A 243 4.31 18.58 -3.95
C GLY A 243 4.12 19.72 -4.96
N LYS A 244 5.19 20.12 -5.67
CA LYS A 244 5.06 21.04 -6.81
C LYS A 244 4.33 20.35 -7.94
N LYS A 245 3.38 21.04 -8.57
CA LYS A 245 2.63 20.46 -9.68
C LYS A 245 3.57 20.26 -10.87
N SER A 246 3.23 19.28 -11.72
CA SER A 246 3.93 19.00 -12.99
C SER A 246 4.04 20.24 -13.91
N SER A 247 3.17 21.26 -13.74
CA SER A 247 3.27 22.55 -14.43
C SER A 247 4.41 23.45 -13.94
N ASP A 248 4.87 23.26 -12.71
CA ASP A 248 5.81 24.15 -12.01
C ASP A 248 7.26 23.67 -12.12
N VAL A 249 7.45 22.42 -12.58
CA VAL A 249 8.76 21.77 -12.72
C VAL A 249 8.89 21.21 -14.14
N ASN A 250 9.94 21.62 -14.83
CA ASN A 250 10.18 21.20 -16.22
C ASN A 250 10.95 19.88 -16.23
N HIS A 251 10.22 18.76 -16.19
CA HIS A 251 10.77 17.41 -16.26
C HIS A 251 10.86 16.91 -17.71
N ASN A 252 11.84 16.06 -18.01
CA ASN A 252 11.90 15.34 -19.28
C ASN A 252 10.99 14.10 -19.21
N TYR A 253 9.75 14.25 -19.65
CA TYR A 253 8.75 13.17 -19.58
C TYR A 253 9.03 12.04 -20.59
N LEU A 254 9.18 10.82 -20.06
CA LEU A 254 9.10 9.58 -20.85
C LEU A 254 7.63 9.25 -21.19
N LEU A 255 6.75 9.50 -20.23
CA LEU A 255 5.30 9.44 -20.38
C LEU A 255 4.74 10.77 -19.89
N VAL A 256 4.23 11.57 -20.81
CA VAL A 256 3.47 12.77 -20.49
C VAL A 256 2.24 12.41 -19.65
N PRO A 257 1.68 13.34 -18.84
CA PRO A 257 0.51 13.06 -18.02
C PRO A 257 -0.63 12.42 -18.82
N VAL A 258 -0.98 11.18 -18.47
CA VAL A 258 -2.08 10.43 -19.05
C VAL A 258 -3.10 10.04 -17.99
N SER A 259 -4.37 10.04 -18.38
CA SER A 259 -5.46 9.57 -17.54
C SER A 259 -6.09 8.34 -18.18
N ALA A 260 -6.48 7.37 -17.35
CA ALA A 260 -7.05 6.11 -17.77
C ALA A 260 -8.21 5.71 -16.86
N GLN A 261 -9.15 4.98 -17.43
CA GLN A 261 -10.26 4.39 -16.69
C GLN A 261 -10.30 2.90 -17.02
N ALA A 262 -10.40 2.07 -15.97
CA ALA A 262 -10.55 0.63 -16.11
C ALA A 262 -11.83 0.16 -15.42
N GLN A 263 -12.59 -0.65 -16.15
CA GLN A 263 -13.84 -1.26 -15.71
C GLN A 263 -13.57 -2.74 -15.43
N VAL A 264 -13.57 -3.13 -14.16
CA VAL A 264 -13.25 -4.49 -13.73
C VAL A 264 -14.54 -5.20 -13.34
N LYS A 265 -14.86 -6.28 -14.05
CA LYS A 265 -15.93 -7.21 -13.70
C LYS A 265 -15.31 -8.51 -13.20
N ARG A 266 -15.68 -8.92 -11.99
CA ARG A 266 -15.25 -10.20 -11.40
C ARG A 266 -16.45 -11.10 -11.19
N ASN A 267 -16.37 -12.32 -11.70
CA ASN A 267 -17.34 -13.37 -11.41
C ASN A 267 -17.08 -13.96 -10.01
N ARG A 268 -18.14 -14.08 -9.21
CA ARG A 268 -18.16 -14.59 -7.84
C ARG A 268 -18.82 -15.97 -7.72
N SER A 269 -19.19 -16.60 -8.83
CA SER A 269 -19.77 -17.93 -8.83
C SER A 269 -18.83 -18.92 -8.16
N GLU A 270 -19.38 -19.74 -7.25
CA GLU A 270 -18.61 -20.80 -6.57
C GLU A 270 -18.08 -21.85 -7.56
N HIS A 271 -18.68 -21.92 -8.75
CA HIS A 271 -18.27 -22.83 -9.81
C HIS A 271 -17.39 -22.10 -10.84
N PRO A 272 -16.30 -22.75 -11.32
CA PRO A 272 -15.49 -22.20 -12.40
C PRO A 272 -16.33 -22.04 -13.66
N LEU A 273 -16.02 -21.00 -14.43
CA LEU A 273 -16.60 -20.76 -15.74
C LEU A 273 -16.29 -21.97 -16.64
N ARG A 274 -17.32 -22.72 -17.01
CA ARG A 274 -17.25 -23.79 -18.02
C ARG A 274 -17.19 -23.21 -19.42
#